data_AF-A0A1H8JS01-F1
#
_entry.id   AF-A0A1H8JS01-F1
#
_cell.length_a   1.000
_cell.length_b   1.000
_cell.length_c   1.000
_cell.angle_alpha   90.00
_cell.angle_beta   90.00
_cell.angle_gamma   90.00
#
_symmetry.space_group_name_H-M   'P 1'
#
loop_
_entity.id
_entity.type
_entity.pdbx_description
1 polymer ?
#
loop_
_entity_poly.entity_id
_entity_poly.type
_entity_poly.pdbx_seq_one_letter_code
_entity_poly.pdbx_strand_id
1 'polypeptide(L)' 'MEEGRKLQRITRSAKDPVKLRRAIVVMMSGQGQSVPDITSLMQVSDDYVRDVIHAFNEKGFDALDPKWNG' A
#
# COMPACT_ATOMS: atom_id res chain seq x y z
N MET A 1 4.87 -14.19 8.56
CA MET A 1 6.11 -13.86 7.81
C MET A 1 5.94 -13.90 6.29
N GLU A 2 5.03 -14.71 5.74
CA GLU A 2 4.89 -14.88 4.29
C GLU A 2 4.31 -13.64 3.56
N GLU A 3 3.33 -12.97 4.16
CA GLU A 3 2.70 -11.76 3.57
C GLU A 3 3.68 -10.62 3.39
N GLY A 4 4.52 -10.32 4.40
CA GLY A 4 5.56 -9.30 4.28
C GLY A 4 6.57 -9.60 3.17
N ARG A 5 6.92 -10.88 2.96
CA ARG A 5 7.81 -11.30 1.86
C ARG A 5 7.12 -11.15 0.49
N LYS A 6 5.83 -11.49 0.40
CA LYS A 6 5.02 -11.29 -0.81
C LYS A 6 4.87 -9.81 -1.14
N LEU A 7 4.62 -8.96 -0.14
CA LEU A 7 4.54 -7.52 -0.30
C LEU A 7 5.86 -6.91 -0.77
N GLN A 8 6.99 -7.34 -0.17
CA GLN A 8 8.34 -6.95 -0.64
C GLN A 8 8.63 -7.37 -2.07
N ARG A 9 8.13 -8.52 -2.52
CA ARG A 9 8.28 -8.94 -3.90
C ARG A 9 7.50 -8.01 -4.84
N ILE A 10 6.26 -7.67 -4.48
CA ILE A 10 5.41 -6.78 -5.28
C ILE A 10 6.06 -5.40 -5.44
N THR A 11 6.58 -4.80 -4.37
CA THR A 11 7.24 -3.48 -4.47
C THR A 11 8.49 -3.49 -5.36
N ARG A 12 9.13 -4.65 -5.55
CA ARG A 12 10.30 -4.79 -6.44
C ARG A 12 9.95 -5.13 -7.88
N SER A 13 8.79 -5.71 -8.15
CA SER A 13 8.45 -6.26 -9.47
C SER A 13 7.19 -5.70 -10.12
N ALA A 14 6.40 -4.89 -9.40
CA ALA A 14 5.19 -4.30 -9.95
C ALA A 14 5.52 -3.33 -11.10
N LYS A 15 4.97 -3.62 -12.28
CA LYS A 15 5.07 -2.74 -13.46
C LYS A 15 4.02 -1.63 -13.45
N ASP A 16 2.90 -1.88 -12.79
CA ASP A 16 1.81 -0.93 -12.68
C ASP A 16 2.09 0.09 -11.56
N PRO A 17 2.09 1.40 -11.87
CA PRO A 17 2.39 2.44 -10.87
C PRO A 17 1.39 2.51 -9.72
N VAL A 18 0.10 2.22 -9.97
CA VAL A 18 -0.95 2.24 -8.94
C VAL A 18 -0.72 1.09 -7.96
N LYS A 19 -0.46 -0.11 -8.49
CA LYS A 19 -0.15 -1.29 -7.69
C LYS A 19 1.12 -1.11 -6.86
N LEU A 20 2.15 -0.51 -7.45
CA LEU A 20 3.39 -0.18 -6.75
C LEU A 20 3.14 0.81 -5.61
N ARG A 21 2.44 1.93 -5.88
CA ARG A 21 2.15 2.96 -4.88
C ARG A 21 1.38 2.40 -3.70
N ARG A 22 0.30 1.64 -3.97
CA ARG A 22 -0.51 0.99 -2.92
C ARG A 22 0.31 0.00 -2.10
N ALA A 23 1.18 -0.79 -2.74
CA ALA A 23 2.04 -1.73 -2.05
C ALA A 23 3.07 -1.04 -1.12
N ILE A 24 3.61 0.12 -1.54
CA ILE A 24 4.52 0.91 -0.71
C ILE A 24 3.80 1.47 0.52
N VAL A 25 2.58 1.99 0.36
CA VAL A 25 1.75 2.47 1.49
C VAL A 25 1.56 1.38 2.54
N VAL A 26 1.10 0.19 2.12
CA VAL A 26 0.88 -0.95 3.02
C VAL A 26 2.20 -1.39 3.67
N MET A 27 3.31 -1.36 2.93
CA MET A 27 4.62 -1.73 3.46
C MET A 27 5.07 -0.77 4.56
N MET A 28 4.96 0.54 4.34
CA MET A 28 5.35 1.55 5.33
C MET A 28 4.46 1.46 6.58
N SER A 29 3.15 1.28 6.40
CA SER A 29 2.22 1.08 7.52
C SER A 29 2.56 -0.19 8.32
N GLY A 30 2.85 -1.31 7.64
CA GLY A 30 3.28 -2.56 8.29
C GLY A 30 4.65 -2.46 8.99
N GLN A 31 5.47 -1.46 8.64
CA GLN A 31 6.72 -1.12 9.34
C GLN A 31 6.50 -0.16 10.52
N GLY A 32 5.26 0.26 10.78
CA GLY A 32 4.91 1.13 11.90
C GLY A 32 5.00 2.63 11.60
N GLN A 33 5.15 3.03 10.33
CA GLN A 33 5.08 4.46 9.98
C GLN A 33 3.67 5.00 10.17
N SER A 34 3.58 6.22 10.71
CA SER A 34 2.30 6.89 10.90
C SER A 34 1.74 7.38 9.56
N VAL A 35 0.43 7.56 9.48
CA VAL A 35 -0.21 8.11 8.25
C VAL A 35 0.40 9.46 7.86
N PRO A 36 0.62 10.43 8.78
CA PRO A 36 1.30 11.69 8.45
C PRO A 36 2.72 11.53 7.89
N ASP A 37 3.49 10.54 8.35
CA ASP A 37 4.82 10.28 7.80
C ASP A 37 4.74 9.77 6.36
N ILE A 38 3.80 8.86 6.11
CA ILE A 38 3.58 8.26 4.77
C ILE A 38 3.11 9.33 3.79
N THR A 39 2.17 10.20 4.18
CA THR A 39 1.68 11.29 3.33
C THR A 39 2.79 12.27 2.97
N SER A 40 3.67 12.59 3.94
CA SER A 40 4.83 13.45 3.72
C SER A 40 5.87 12.79 2.79
N LEU A 41 6.18 11.52 2.98
CA LEU A 41 7.17 10.81 2.17
C LEU A 41 6.68 10.55 0.73
N MET A 42 5.41 10.22 0.55
CA MET A 42 4.85 9.81 -0.74
C MET A 42 4.08 10.92 -1.48
N GLN A 43 3.92 12.08 -0.84
CA GLN A 43 3.18 13.23 -1.38
C GLN A 43 1.77 12.83 -1.84
N VAL A 44 1.01 12.22 -0.92
CA VAL A 44 -0.38 11.75 -1.08
C VAL A 44 -1.27 12.31 0.02
N SER A 45 -2.59 12.26 -0.17
CA SER A 45 -3.53 12.64 0.88
C SER A 45 -3.61 11.61 2.01
N ASP A 46 -3.99 12.08 3.20
CA ASP A 46 -4.27 11.24 4.38
C ASP A 46 -5.38 10.22 4.08
N ASP A 47 -6.46 10.68 3.44
CA ASP A 47 -7.59 9.84 3.01
C ASP A 47 -7.13 8.68 2.11
N TYR A 48 -6.30 8.96 1.10
CA TYR A 48 -5.78 7.92 0.21
C TYR A 48 -5.00 6.85 0.97
N VAL A 49 -4.16 7.25 1.93
CA VAL A 49 -3.38 6.29 2.73
C VAL A 49 -4.30 5.44 3.59
N ARG A 50 -5.30 6.05 4.25
CA ARG A 50 -6.29 5.32 5.05
C ARG A 50 -7.08 4.35 4.20
N ASP A 51 -7.59 4.78 3.06
CA ASP A 51 -8.40 3.95 2.17
C ASP A 51 -7.61 2.74 1.67
N VAL A 52 -6.34 2.92 1.29
CA VAL A 52 -5.47 1.82 0.88
C VAL A 52 -5.24 0.83 2.02
N ILE A 53 -4.97 1.32 3.24
CA ILE A 53 -4.74 0.46 4.41
C ILE A 53 -6.03 -0.30 4.77
N HIS A 54 -7.18 0.39 4.80
CA HIS A 54 -8.46 -0.22 5.09
C HIS A 54 -8.85 -1.27 4.03
N ALA A 55 -8.71 -0.95 2.75
CA ALA A 55 -8.99 -1.88 1.67
C ALA A 55 -8.05 -3.10 1.71
N PHE A 56 -6.76 -2.90 2.03
CA PHE A 56 -5.83 -4.02 2.21
C PHE A 56 -6.18 -4.90 3.42
N ASN A 57 -6.63 -4.31 4.53
CA ASN A 57 -7.05 -5.09 5.70
C ASN A 57 -8.33 -5.89 5.44
N GLU A 58 -9.22 -5.40 4.56
CA GLU A 58 -10.46 -6.09 4.20
C GLU A 58 -10.25 -7.16 3.12
N LYS A 59 -9.46 -6.86 2.09
CA LYS A 59 -9.36 -7.65 0.84
C LYS A 59 -7.97 -8.23 0.57
N GLY A 60 -7.00 -7.92 1.42
CA GLY A 60 -5.61 -8.33 1.25
C GLY A 60 -4.99 -7.77 -0.03
N PHE A 61 -4.21 -8.62 -0.72
CA PHE A 61 -3.46 -8.22 -1.91
C PHE A 61 -4.32 -7.80 -3.11
N ASP A 62 -5.61 -8.15 -3.13
CA ASP A 62 -6.52 -7.77 -4.21
C ASP A 62 -6.81 -6.27 -4.21
N ALA A 63 -6.73 -5.61 -3.04
CA ALA A 63 -6.83 -4.15 -2.93
C ALA A 63 -5.68 -3.40 -3.62
N LEU A 64 -4.57 -4.08 -3.90
CA LEU A 64 -3.45 -3.46 -4.61
C LEU A 64 -3.68 -3.39 -6.12
N ASP A 65 -4.66 -4.11 -6.66
CA ASP A 65 -4.91 -4.12 -8.10
C ASP A 65 -5.52 -2.78 -8.57
N PRO A 66 -5.13 -2.24 -9.74
CA PRO A 66 -5.69 -0.99 -10.26
C PRO A 66 -7.20 -1.03 -10.44
N LYS A 67 -7.78 -2.22 -10.59
CA LYS A 67 -9.24 -2.42 -10.70
C LYS A 67 -9.99 -2.11 -9.41
N TRP A 68 -9.29 -2.00 -8.28
CA TRP A 68 -9.89 -1.44 -7.06
C TRP A 68 -10.04 0.08 -7.23
N ASN A 69 -11.30 0.52 -7.31
CA ASN A 69 -11.71 1.91 -7.20
C ASN A 69 -11.82 2.23 -5.70
N GLY A 70 -10.69 2.51 -5.08
CA GLY A 70 -10.66 3.30 -3.85
C GLY A 70 -10.96 4.73 -4.17
#